data_AF-A0A7X6T1D9-F1
#
_entry.id   AF-A0A7X6T1D9-F1
#
_cell.length_a   1.000
_cell.length_b   1.000
_cell.length_c   1.000
_cell.angle_alpha   90.00
_cell.angle_beta   90.00
_cell.angle_gamma   90.00
#
_symmetry.space_group_name_H-M   'P 1'
#
loop_
_entity.id
_entity.type
_entity.pdbx_description
1 polymer ?
#
loop_
_entity_poly.entity_id
_entity_poly.type
_entity_poly.pdbx_seq_one_letter_code
_entity_poly.pdbx_strand_id
1 'polypeptide(L)'
;MCLQGFRVTRSRDLPEQKARLHEMTHEKSGARLIWLERPEENKTFSVSFKTIPQDDSGVFHILEHCVLGGSKKYKVKEPFAELLKNSVNTFLNAMTFSDKTMYPVASRNETDFFNLMEVYLDGVFNPAVLDHERIFRQEGWAYAFDQAGNPSYQGVVYNEMKGASSSLDRLARQETLRLLFPDSNYRFNSGGDP
;
A
#
# COMPACT_ATOMS: atom_id res chain seq x y z
N MET A 1 -21.85 -20.73 7.85
CA MET A 1 -22.32 -19.51 8.53
C MET A 1 -21.83 -18.31 7.73
N CYS A 2 -22.73 -17.41 7.32
CA CYS A 2 -22.41 -16.17 6.62
C CYS A 2 -22.54 -15.01 7.62
N LEU A 3 -21.48 -14.23 7.80
CA LEU A 3 -21.39 -13.11 8.73
C LEU A 3 -21.08 -11.85 7.94
N GLN A 4 -22.00 -10.90 7.89
CA GLN A 4 -21.83 -9.64 7.15
C GLN A 4 -21.35 -9.84 5.69
N GLY A 5 -21.88 -10.87 5.00
CA GLY A 5 -21.51 -11.22 3.63
C GLY A 5 -20.24 -12.09 3.50
N PHE A 6 -19.53 -12.40 4.59
CA PHE A 6 -18.40 -13.31 4.59
C PHE A 6 -18.79 -14.73 5.00
N ARG A 7 -18.43 -15.70 4.17
CA ARG A 7 -18.52 -17.13 4.51
C ARG A 7 -17.20 -17.61 5.09
N VAL A 8 -17.24 -18.22 6.27
CA VAL A 8 -16.08 -18.93 6.84
C VAL A 8 -15.80 -20.16 5.99
N THR A 9 -14.60 -20.24 5.40
CA THR A 9 -14.17 -21.37 4.57
C THR A 9 -13.34 -22.38 5.36
N ARG A 10 -12.57 -21.92 6.36
CA ARG A 10 -11.76 -22.79 7.22
C ARG A 10 -11.51 -22.10 8.56
N SER A 11 -11.50 -22.90 9.63
CA SER A 11 -11.06 -22.48 10.96
C SER A 11 -10.11 -23.53 11.52
N ARG A 12 -8.99 -23.12 12.11
CA ARG A 12 -8.04 -24.02 12.79
C ARG A 12 -7.34 -23.35 13.94
N ASP A 13 -7.05 -24.10 14.99
CA ASP A 13 -6.24 -23.62 16.10
C ASP A 13 -4.76 -23.62 15.70
N LEU A 14 -4.01 -22.62 16.17
CA LEU A 14 -2.56 -22.46 16.03
C LEU A 14 -1.95 -22.35 17.44
N PRO A 15 -1.72 -23.48 18.14
CA PRO A 15 -1.25 -23.49 19.52
C PRO A 15 0.06 -22.74 19.72
N GLU A 16 0.99 -22.83 18.75
CA GLU A 16 2.28 -22.14 18.75
C GLU A 16 2.15 -20.61 18.71
N GLN A 17 1.04 -20.09 18.19
CA GLN A 17 0.71 -18.66 18.17
C GLN A 17 -0.29 -18.25 19.25
N LYS A 18 -0.76 -19.21 20.07
CA LYS A 18 -1.86 -19.03 21.04
C LYS A 18 -3.08 -18.34 20.42
N ALA A 19 -3.44 -18.78 19.21
CA ALA A 19 -4.45 -18.13 18.39
C ALA A 19 -5.32 -19.14 17.64
N ARG A 20 -6.46 -18.68 17.16
CA ARG A 20 -7.32 -19.39 16.20
C ARG A 20 -7.33 -18.65 14.88
N LEU A 21 -7.03 -19.35 13.79
CA LEU A 21 -7.05 -18.77 12.45
C LEU A 21 -8.39 -19.03 11.77
N HIS A 22 -9.03 -17.96 11.32
CA HIS A 22 -10.22 -17.97 10.50
C HIS A 22 -9.89 -17.48 9.09
N GLU A 23 -10.21 -18.31 8.10
CA GLU A 23 -10.14 -17.97 6.69
C GLU A 23 -11.58 -17.81 6.19
N MET A 24 -11.87 -16.67 5.57
CA MET A 24 -13.20 -16.29 5.11
C MET A 24 -13.16 -15.73 3.70
N THR A 25 -14.27 -15.85 2.97
CA THR A 25 -14.45 -15.27 1.63
C THR A 25 -15.75 -14.47 1.59
N HIS A 26 -15.69 -13.22 1.14
CA HIS A 26 -16.87 -12.40 0.90
C HIS A 26 -17.62 -12.94 -0.32
N GLU A 27 -18.89 -13.28 -0.15
CA GLU A 27 -19.66 -14.04 -1.15
C GLU A 27 -19.89 -13.25 -2.44
N LYS A 28 -20.03 -11.92 -2.34
CA LYS A 28 -20.29 -11.06 -3.51
C LYS A 28 -19.02 -10.66 -4.26
N SER A 29 -17.95 -10.29 -3.55
CA SER A 29 -16.73 -9.75 -4.18
C SER A 29 -15.61 -10.76 -4.34
N GLY A 30 -15.68 -11.91 -3.68
CA GLY A 30 -14.58 -12.87 -3.61
C GLY A 30 -13.39 -12.40 -2.74
N ALA A 31 -13.50 -11.25 -2.05
CA ALA A 31 -12.45 -10.77 -1.16
C ALA A 31 -12.17 -11.81 -0.06
N ARG A 32 -10.89 -12.09 0.17
CA ARG A 32 -10.45 -13.03 1.21
C ARG A 32 -10.12 -12.25 2.48
N LEU A 33 -10.59 -12.76 3.61
CA LEU A 33 -10.26 -12.25 4.94
C LEU A 33 -9.56 -13.35 5.72
N ILE A 34 -8.41 -13.00 6.29
CA ILE A 34 -7.64 -13.85 7.19
C ILE A 34 -7.66 -13.17 8.56
N TRP A 35 -8.31 -13.79 9.53
CA TRP A 35 -8.42 -13.27 10.88
C TRP A 35 -7.74 -14.22 11.86
N LEU A 36 -6.73 -13.70 12.54
CA LEU A 36 -6.05 -14.38 13.64
C LEU A 36 -6.69 -13.94 14.96
N GLU A 37 -7.62 -14.75 15.48
CA GLU A 37 -8.28 -14.53 16.76
C GLU A 37 -7.31 -14.86 17.91
N ARG A 38 -6.94 -13.86 18.70
CA ARG A 38 -6.14 -13.98 19.92
C ARG A 38 -6.38 -12.77 20.83
N PRO A 39 -6.15 -12.89 22.15
CA PRO A 39 -6.25 -11.76 23.08
C PRO A 39 -5.07 -10.79 22.88
N GLU A 40 -5.12 -10.01 21.81
CA GLU A 40 -4.12 -8.99 21.46
C GLU A 40 -4.69 -7.60 21.73
N GLU A 41 -3.94 -6.80 22.49
CA GLU A 41 -4.33 -5.41 22.76
C GLU A 41 -4.00 -4.52 21.56
N ASN A 42 -2.85 -4.77 20.91
CA ASN A 42 -2.43 -4.00 19.73
C ASN A 42 -3.03 -4.59 18.45
N LYS A 43 -4.27 -4.20 18.14
CA LYS A 43 -5.00 -4.67 16.96
C LYS A 43 -4.27 -4.23 15.69
N THR A 44 -4.15 -5.14 14.73
CA THR A 44 -3.51 -4.89 13.44
C THR A 44 -4.45 -5.26 12.30
N PHE A 45 -4.49 -4.41 11.28
CA PHE A 45 -5.25 -4.64 10.05
C PHE A 45 -4.33 -4.37 8.85
N SER A 46 -4.53 -5.11 7.76
CA SER A 46 -3.93 -4.75 6.47
C SER A 46 -4.86 -5.16 5.35
N VAL A 47 -5.09 -4.24 4.41
CA VAL A 47 -5.63 -4.56 3.09
C VAL A 47 -4.46 -4.72 2.12
N SER A 48 -4.50 -5.75 1.28
CA SER A 48 -3.39 -6.09 0.39
C SER A 48 -3.89 -6.47 -0.99
N PHE A 49 -3.19 -6.02 -2.02
CA PHE A 49 -3.53 -6.24 -3.41
C PHE A 49 -2.39 -6.96 -4.11
N LYS A 50 -2.73 -7.92 -4.98
CA LYS A 50 -1.77 -8.51 -5.91
C LYS A 50 -1.48 -7.48 -7.00
N THR A 51 -0.23 -7.01 -7.10
CA THR A 51 0.20 -5.95 -8.00
C THR A 51 1.42 -6.43 -8.78
N ILE A 52 1.19 -6.93 -9.99
CA ILE A 52 2.22 -7.61 -10.80
C ILE A 52 2.79 -6.63 -11.83
N PRO A 53 4.00 -6.09 -11.64
CA PRO A 53 4.62 -5.17 -12.59
C PRO A 53 4.87 -5.85 -13.94
N GLN A 54 4.69 -5.07 -15.00
CA GLN A 54 4.97 -5.47 -16.39
C GLN A 54 6.15 -4.69 -17.00
N ASP A 55 6.64 -3.68 -16.28
CA ASP A 55 7.75 -2.81 -16.63
C ASP A 55 8.36 -2.20 -15.35
N ASP A 56 9.41 -1.40 -15.53
CA ASP A 56 10.08 -0.66 -14.46
C ASP A 56 9.47 0.74 -14.21
N SER A 57 8.21 1.00 -14.62
CA SER A 57 7.58 2.33 -14.47
C SER A 57 7.31 2.73 -13.01
N GLY A 58 7.31 1.76 -12.09
CA GLY A 58 6.95 1.99 -10.70
C GLY A 58 5.46 2.28 -10.48
N VAL A 59 4.58 1.97 -11.45
CA VAL A 59 3.15 2.33 -11.40
C VAL A 59 2.47 1.92 -10.09
N PHE A 60 2.81 0.76 -9.52
CA PHE A 60 2.21 0.30 -8.26
C PHE A 60 2.73 1.05 -7.04
N HIS A 61 3.99 1.50 -7.07
CA HIS A 61 4.56 2.34 -6.03
C HIS A 61 3.96 3.75 -6.08
N ILE A 62 3.81 4.30 -7.29
CA ILE A 62 3.12 5.58 -7.49
C ILE A 62 1.66 5.49 -7.01
N LEU A 63 0.95 4.42 -7.37
CA LEU A 63 -0.43 4.21 -6.91
C LEU A 63 -0.51 4.05 -5.40
N GLU A 64 0.46 3.39 -4.76
CA GLU A 64 0.53 3.26 -3.30
C GLU A 64 0.53 4.63 -2.60
N HIS A 65 1.35 5.57 -3.09
CA HIS A 65 1.34 6.96 -2.61
C HIS A 65 0.02 7.66 -2.96
N CYS A 66 -0.44 7.55 -4.21
CA CYS A 66 -1.60 8.29 -4.70
C CYS A 66 -2.89 8.01 -3.93
N VAL A 67 -3.15 6.74 -3.57
CA VAL A 67 -4.39 6.37 -2.87
C VAL A 67 -4.47 6.91 -1.44
N LEU A 68 -3.33 7.34 -0.89
CA LEU A 68 -3.23 7.99 0.42
C LEU A 68 -3.34 9.53 0.34
N GLY A 69 -3.46 10.08 -0.88
CA GLY A 69 -3.61 11.52 -1.15
C GLY A 69 -5.03 12.07 -1.03
N GLY A 70 -6.00 11.24 -0.61
CA GLY A 70 -7.42 11.61 -0.50
C GLY A 70 -8.36 10.55 -1.07
N SER A 71 -9.62 10.61 -0.67
CA SER A 71 -10.65 9.67 -1.13
C SER A 71 -12.03 10.34 -1.26
N LYS A 72 -13.03 9.60 -1.76
CA LYS A 72 -14.41 10.14 -1.90
C LYS A 72 -15.01 10.56 -0.56
N LYS A 73 -14.77 9.80 0.52
CA LYS A 73 -15.23 10.13 1.87
C LYS A 73 -14.33 11.16 2.55
N TYR A 74 -13.01 11.03 2.43
CA TYR A 74 -12.03 11.90 3.09
C TYR A 74 -11.36 12.82 2.07
N LYS A 75 -12.00 13.96 1.82
CA LYS A 75 -11.61 14.96 0.80
C LYS A 75 -10.52 15.93 1.25
N VAL A 76 -9.95 15.72 2.44
CA VAL A 76 -8.85 16.54 2.94
C VAL A 76 -7.60 16.25 2.10
N LYS A 77 -6.75 17.26 1.94
CA LYS A 77 -5.44 17.07 1.31
C LYS A 77 -4.57 16.27 2.28
N GLU A 78 -3.96 15.18 1.80
CA GLU A 78 -3.04 14.31 2.56
C GLU A 78 -3.63 13.72 3.87
N PRO A 79 -4.74 12.95 3.82
CA PRO A 79 -5.33 12.32 5.01
C PRO A 79 -4.33 11.48 5.81
N PHE A 80 -3.40 10.80 5.14
CA PHE A 80 -2.37 9.99 5.79
C PHE A 80 -1.47 10.80 6.73
N ALA A 81 -1.06 12.02 6.32
CA ALA A 81 -0.27 12.90 7.17
C ALA A 81 -1.05 13.38 8.40
N GLU A 82 -2.36 13.58 8.26
CA GLU A 82 -3.23 13.94 9.38
C GLU A 82 -3.45 12.78 10.34
N LEU A 83 -3.52 11.54 9.85
CA LEU A 83 -3.53 10.35 10.70
C LEU A 83 -2.24 10.20 11.50
N LEU A 84 -1.07 10.41 10.88
CA LEU A 84 0.22 10.34 11.60
C LEU A 84 0.29 11.32 12.78
N LYS A 85 -0.32 12.49 12.67
CA LYS A 85 -0.28 13.55 13.70
C LYS A 85 -1.36 13.39 14.78
N ASN A 86 -2.55 12.94 14.40
CA ASN A 86 -3.74 13.05 15.24
C ASN A 86 -4.29 11.70 15.74
N SER A 87 -3.77 10.58 15.23
CA SER A 87 -4.16 9.25 15.69
C SER A 87 -3.22 8.76 16.81
N VAL A 88 -3.68 7.77 17.58
CA VAL A 88 -2.87 7.07 18.60
C VAL A 88 -2.37 5.72 18.06
N ASN A 89 -1.99 5.69 16.77
CA ASN A 89 -1.51 4.50 16.10
C ASN A 89 -0.22 3.99 16.76
N THR A 90 -0.03 2.68 16.70
CA THR A 90 1.24 2.03 17.00
C THR A 90 2.01 1.68 15.73
N PHE A 91 1.32 1.63 14.59
CA PHE A 91 1.91 1.46 13.26
C PHE A 91 0.99 2.06 12.19
N LEU A 92 1.59 2.78 11.25
CA LEU A 92 0.89 3.35 10.11
C LEU A 92 1.84 3.40 8.93
N ASN A 93 1.58 2.61 7.89
CA ASN A 93 2.46 2.59 6.71
C ASN A 93 1.72 2.09 5.46
N ALA A 94 2.41 2.12 4.33
CA ALA A 94 2.09 1.41 3.12
C ALA A 94 3.39 0.93 2.45
N MET A 95 3.32 -0.17 1.72
CA MET A 95 4.51 -0.84 1.19
C MET A 95 4.20 -1.49 -0.15
N THR A 96 5.04 -1.19 -1.15
CA THR A 96 5.04 -1.86 -2.45
C THR A 96 6.17 -2.89 -2.52
N PHE A 97 5.79 -4.16 -2.61
CA PHE A 97 6.69 -5.28 -2.89
C PHE A 97 6.72 -5.57 -4.39
N SER A 98 7.54 -6.54 -4.81
CA SER A 98 7.67 -6.93 -6.22
C SER A 98 6.40 -7.51 -6.88
N ASP A 99 5.42 -7.96 -6.08
CA ASP A 99 4.21 -8.63 -6.57
C ASP A 99 2.93 -8.31 -5.78
N LYS A 100 3.02 -7.41 -4.80
CA LYS A 100 1.90 -7.01 -3.95
C LYS A 100 2.12 -5.63 -3.33
N THR A 101 1.03 -4.96 -3.03
CA THR A 101 1.01 -3.70 -2.29
C THR A 101 0.17 -3.89 -1.04
N MET A 102 0.68 -3.44 0.10
CA MET A 102 0.07 -3.66 1.42
C MET A 102 -0.11 -2.34 2.16
N TYR A 103 -1.25 -2.17 2.81
CA TYR A 103 -1.60 -0.97 3.57
C TYR A 103 -1.92 -1.35 5.03
N PRO A 104 -0.89 -1.61 5.86
CA PRO A 104 -1.06 -1.97 7.27
C PRO A 104 -1.27 -0.78 8.21
N VAL A 105 -2.13 -0.99 9.20
CA VAL A 105 -2.37 -0.09 10.32
C VAL A 105 -2.43 -0.89 11.62
N ALA A 106 -2.03 -0.27 12.74
CA ALA A 106 -2.20 -0.87 14.06
C ALA A 106 -2.47 0.20 15.12
N SER A 107 -3.26 -0.17 16.13
CA SER A 107 -3.55 0.68 17.28
C SER A 107 -3.95 -0.17 18.49
N ARG A 108 -3.62 0.32 19.69
CA ARG A 108 -4.12 -0.23 20.96
C ARG A 108 -5.48 0.34 21.35
N ASN A 109 -5.88 1.47 20.74
CA ASN A 109 -7.18 2.07 20.97
C ASN A 109 -8.18 1.55 19.91
N GLU A 110 -9.33 1.05 20.37
CA GLU A 110 -10.31 0.42 19.48
C GLU A 110 -10.96 1.39 18.50
N THR A 111 -11.33 2.58 18.97
CA THR A 111 -11.91 3.63 18.12
C THR A 111 -10.90 4.09 17.07
N ASP A 112 -9.65 4.33 17.47
CA ASP A 112 -8.57 4.70 16.58
C ASP A 112 -8.32 3.60 15.52
N PHE A 113 -8.26 2.33 15.94
CA PHE A 113 -8.10 1.19 15.03
C PHE A 113 -9.15 1.17 13.92
N PHE A 114 -10.43 1.33 14.26
CA PHE A 114 -11.51 1.37 13.27
C PHE A 114 -11.47 2.63 12.40
N ASN A 115 -11.11 3.79 12.95
CA ASN A 115 -10.93 5.03 12.18
C ASN A 115 -9.81 4.87 11.14
N LEU A 116 -8.65 4.31 11.54
CA LEU A 116 -7.53 4.04 10.64
C LEU A 116 -7.93 3.08 9.52
N MET A 117 -8.59 1.97 9.87
CA MET A 117 -9.09 0.99 8.91
C MET A 117 -10.07 1.63 7.91
N GLU A 118 -10.97 2.49 8.39
CA GLU A 118 -11.97 3.14 7.53
C GLU A 118 -11.33 4.11 6.53
N VAL A 119 -10.40 4.96 6.96
CA VAL A 119 -9.68 5.88 6.07
C VAL A 119 -8.87 5.11 5.03
N TYR A 120 -8.17 4.05 5.44
CA TYR A 120 -7.40 3.20 4.53
C TYR A 120 -8.28 2.49 3.51
N LEU A 121 -9.39 1.88 3.95
CA LEU A 121 -10.32 1.19 3.07
C LEU A 121 -10.94 2.14 2.04
N ASP A 122 -11.35 3.34 2.45
CA ASP A 122 -11.88 4.32 1.49
C ASP A 122 -10.80 4.86 0.55
N GLY A 123 -9.57 5.07 1.04
CA GLY A 123 -8.42 5.42 0.21
C GLY A 123 -8.16 4.43 -0.91
N VAL A 124 -8.06 3.13 -0.60
CA VAL A 124 -7.73 2.12 -1.62
C VAL A 124 -8.89 1.77 -2.56
N PHE A 125 -10.15 1.86 -2.10
CA PHE A 125 -11.32 1.49 -2.92
C PHE A 125 -12.00 2.68 -3.61
N ASN A 126 -11.85 3.90 -3.08
CA ASN A 126 -12.43 5.13 -3.63
C ASN A 126 -11.40 6.29 -3.69
N PRO A 127 -10.21 6.09 -4.28
CA PRO A 127 -9.15 7.09 -4.24
C PRO A 127 -9.48 8.33 -5.06
N ALA A 128 -9.08 9.50 -4.56
CA ALA A 128 -9.28 10.77 -5.24
C ALA A 128 -8.42 10.92 -6.51
N VAL A 129 -7.35 10.13 -6.67
CA VAL A 129 -6.48 10.17 -7.86
C VAL A 129 -7.24 9.88 -9.16
N LEU A 130 -8.34 9.12 -9.09
CA LEU A 130 -9.17 8.80 -10.26
C LEU A 130 -9.89 10.02 -10.83
N ASP A 131 -10.19 11.01 -9.99
CA ASP A 131 -10.89 12.24 -10.37
C ASP A 131 -9.92 13.43 -10.50
N HIS A 132 -8.67 13.29 -10.06
CA HIS A 132 -7.73 14.38 -9.86
C HIS A 132 -6.30 14.01 -10.28
N GLU A 133 -6.01 14.14 -11.58
CA GLU A 133 -4.69 13.84 -12.19
C GLU A 133 -3.51 14.54 -11.48
N ARG A 134 -3.75 15.71 -10.88
CA ARG A 134 -2.73 16.44 -10.10
C ARG A 134 -2.09 15.59 -9.00
N ILE A 135 -2.83 14.65 -8.40
CA ILE A 135 -2.32 13.74 -7.36
C ILE A 135 -1.27 12.82 -7.98
N PHE A 136 -1.55 12.22 -9.14
CA PHE A 136 -0.59 11.38 -9.84
C PHE A 136 0.66 12.16 -10.27
N ARG A 137 0.50 13.41 -10.73
CA ARG A 137 1.63 14.27 -11.11
C ARG A 137 2.50 14.67 -9.91
N GLN A 138 1.90 14.88 -8.74
CA GLN A 138 2.63 15.20 -7.51
C GLN A 138 3.37 13.97 -6.98
N GLU A 139 2.67 12.86 -6.80
CA GLU A 139 3.21 11.65 -6.17
C GLU A 139 4.12 10.85 -7.12
N GLY A 140 3.79 10.78 -8.41
CA GLY A 140 4.57 10.06 -9.41
C GLY A 140 5.70 10.90 -9.98
N TRP A 141 5.42 11.55 -11.11
CA TRP A 141 6.34 12.48 -11.76
C TRP A 141 5.62 13.48 -12.66
N ALA A 142 6.25 14.63 -12.89
CA ALA A 142 5.85 15.65 -13.85
C ALA A 142 7.06 16.51 -14.28
N TYR A 143 6.90 17.24 -15.38
CA TYR A 143 7.82 18.30 -15.73
C TYR A 143 7.64 19.51 -14.80
N ALA A 144 8.75 20.01 -14.25
CA ALA A 144 8.85 21.29 -13.58
C ALA A 144 9.81 22.19 -14.36
N PHE A 145 9.53 23.49 -14.37
CA PHE A 145 10.30 24.47 -15.12
C PHE A 145 10.92 25.49 -14.18
N ASP A 146 12.20 25.81 -14.38
CA ASP A 146 12.85 26.90 -13.66
C ASP A 146 12.41 28.29 -14.20
N GLN A 147 12.93 29.37 -13.61
CA GLN A 147 12.61 30.74 -14.05
C GLN A 147 13.03 31.05 -15.49
N ALA A 148 14.01 30.31 -16.03
CA ALA A 148 14.47 30.44 -17.40
C ALA A 148 13.68 29.53 -18.38
N GLY A 149 12.74 28.72 -17.88
CA GLY A 149 11.95 27.78 -18.66
C GLY A 149 12.66 26.46 -18.97
N ASN A 150 13.77 26.13 -18.28
CA ASN A 150 14.43 24.85 -18.47
C ASN A 150 13.63 23.74 -17.76
N PRO A 151 13.37 22.60 -18.43
CA PRO A 151 12.61 21.50 -17.84
C PRO A 151 13.47 20.66 -16.88
N SER A 152 12.81 20.11 -15.86
CA SER A 152 13.33 19.10 -14.94
C SER A 152 12.22 18.11 -14.58
N TYR A 153 12.57 16.91 -14.15
CA TYR A 153 11.60 15.97 -13.59
C TYR A 153 11.46 16.19 -12.09
N GLN A 154 10.22 16.28 -11.61
CA GLN A 154 9.89 16.33 -10.19
C GLN A 154 8.76 15.35 -9.88
N GLY A 155 8.71 14.85 -8.65
CA GLY A 155 7.68 13.96 -8.14
C GLY A 155 8.18 13.23 -6.90
N VAL A 156 7.28 12.81 -6.01
CA VAL A 156 7.67 12.15 -4.75
C VAL A 156 8.40 10.84 -5.03
N VAL A 157 7.75 9.91 -5.73
CA VAL A 157 8.32 8.59 -6.07
C VAL A 157 9.51 8.72 -7.01
N TYR A 158 9.46 9.63 -8.00
CA TYR A 158 10.61 9.87 -8.87
C TYR A 158 11.86 10.25 -8.07
N ASN A 159 11.74 11.21 -7.13
CA ASN A 159 12.86 11.64 -6.30
C ASN A 159 13.30 10.56 -5.30
N GLU A 160 12.35 9.82 -4.73
CA GLU A 160 12.64 8.69 -3.86
C GLU A 160 13.47 7.62 -4.59
N MET A 161 13.03 7.21 -5.77
CA MET A 161 13.70 6.18 -6.55
C MET A 161 15.05 6.67 -7.10
N LYS A 162 15.16 7.95 -7.45
CA LYS A 162 16.46 8.57 -7.78
C LYS A 162 17.44 8.49 -6.60
N GLY A 163 16.96 8.73 -5.38
CA GLY A 163 17.73 8.50 -4.16
C GLY A 163 18.08 7.02 -3.96
N ALA A 164 17.12 6.12 -4.15
CA ALA A 164 17.30 4.68 -3.99
C ALA A 164 18.31 4.09 -4.97
N SER A 165 18.35 4.59 -6.22
CA SER A 165 19.31 4.18 -7.26
C SER A 165 20.75 4.63 -6.97
N SER A 166 20.98 5.48 -5.97
CA SER A 166 22.34 5.80 -5.51
C SER A 166 22.97 4.70 -4.63
N SER A 167 22.17 3.72 -4.19
CA SER A 167 22.63 2.59 -3.37
C SER A 167 23.11 1.43 -4.26
N LEU A 168 24.42 1.16 -4.24
CA LEU A 168 25.02 0.02 -4.96
C LEU A 168 24.40 -1.32 -4.53
N ASP A 169 24.10 -1.49 -3.25
CA ASP A 169 23.46 -2.72 -2.74
C ASP A 169 22.07 -2.93 -3.35
N ARG A 170 21.28 -1.85 -3.51
CA ARG A 170 19.96 -1.93 -4.14
C ARG A 170 20.06 -2.25 -5.62
N LEU A 171 21.00 -1.63 -6.34
CA LEU A 171 21.27 -1.93 -7.74
C LEU A 171 21.71 -3.38 -7.94
N ALA A 172 22.67 -3.85 -7.14
CA ALA A 172 23.17 -5.23 -7.19
C ALA A 172 22.06 -6.25 -6.91
N ARG A 173 21.20 -5.97 -5.91
CA ARG A 173 20.03 -6.80 -5.63
C ARG A 173 19.05 -6.84 -6.80
N GLN A 174 18.77 -5.70 -7.45
CA GLN A 174 17.87 -5.64 -8.60
C GLN A 174 18.42 -6.43 -9.79
N GLU A 175 19.70 -6.26 -10.11
CA GLU A 175 20.34 -7.01 -11.18
C GLU A 175 20.40 -8.52 -10.89
N THR A 176 20.60 -8.90 -9.63
CA THR A 176 20.51 -10.30 -9.21
C THR A 176 19.12 -10.88 -9.50
N LEU A 177 18.05 -10.14 -9.19
CA LEU A 177 16.68 -10.58 -9.49
C LEU A 177 16.41 -10.65 -10.99
N ARG A 178 16.91 -9.69 -11.79
CA ARG A 178 16.82 -9.71 -13.25
C ARG A 178 17.45 -10.96 -13.86
N LEU A 179 18.61 -11.37 -13.34
CA LEU A 179 19.33 -12.56 -13.82
C LEU A 179 18.72 -13.89 -13.32
N LEU A 180 18.25 -13.94 -12.06
CA LEU A 180 17.66 -15.15 -11.49
C LEU A 180 16.25 -15.42 -12.01
N PHE A 181 15.49 -14.38 -12.33
CA PHE A 181 14.07 -14.48 -12.68
C PHE A 181 13.70 -13.75 -13.99
N PRO A 182 14.41 -14.01 -15.11
CA PRO A 182 14.28 -13.25 -16.35
C PRO A 182 12.90 -13.36 -17.02
N ASP A 183 12.19 -14.47 -16.77
CA ASP A 183 10.88 -14.78 -17.36
C ASP A 183 9.70 -14.49 -16.42
N SER A 184 9.94 -13.78 -15.31
CA SER A 184 8.90 -13.42 -14.34
C SER A 184 8.86 -11.91 -14.09
N ASN A 185 7.81 -11.44 -13.40
CA ASN A 185 7.71 -10.04 -12.97
C ASN A 185 8.79 -9.60 -11.99
N TYR A 186 9.49 -10.53 -11.32
CA TYR A 186 10.55 -10.19 -10.35
C TYR A 186 11.78 -9.54 -10.99
N ARG A 187 11.93 -9.57 -12.31
CA ARG A 187 12.96 -8.81 -13.02
C ARG A 187 12.73 -7.29 -13.00
N PHE A 188 11.49 -6.86 -12.83
CA PHE A 188 11.15 -5.44 -12.85
C PHE A 188 11.38 -4.82 -11.49
N ASN A 189 11.81 -3.56 -11.48
CA ASN A 189 11.84 -2.75 -10.29
C ASN A 189 10.43 -2.21 -10.02
N SER A 190 9.68 -2.87 -9.14
CA SER A 190 8.32 -2.46 -8.76
C SER A 190 8.26 -1.08 -8.12
N GLY A 191 9.38 -0.58 -7.58
CA GLY A 191 9.50 0.78 -7.04
C GLY A 191 9.61 1.84 -8.13
N GLY A 192 10.13 1.50 -9.31
CA GLY A 192 10.37 2.40 -10.44
C GLY A 192 11.85 2.62 -10.73
N ASP A 193 12.20 2.70 -12.02
CA ASP A 193 13.52 3.13 -12.51
C ASP A 193 13.43 4.58 -13.04
N PRO A 194 14.10 5.56 -12.39
CA PRO A 194 14.02 6.99 -12.72
C PRO A 194 14.50 7.39 -14.12
#